data_AF-K1UDC4-F1
#
_entry.id   AF-K1UDC4-F1
#
_cell.length_a   1.000
_cell.length_b   1.000
_cell.length_c   1.000
_cell.angle_alpha   90.00
_cell.angle_beta   90.00
_cell.angle_gamma   90.00
#
_symmetry.space_group_name_H-M   'P 1'
#
loop_
_entity.id
_entity.type
_entity.pdbx_description
1 polymer ?
#
loop_
_entity_poly.entity_id
_entity_poly.type
_entity_poly.pdbx_seq_one_letter_code
_entity_poly.pdbx_strand_id
1 'polypeptide(L)'
;MQDTFGVIMLALVDGQPRILTLRQCLDYYIDHRKGVILRRTQFELDKALARAHILEGLKIALDNIDEVINIIRSSYDDAKERLMERFGLSDIQAQAILDMRLKTLSGLQREKIEEEYNELMKLIAHLREILGSEKLVFEIIKEELTEVKEKYGDERLTKIVAAEGEFNEEDLIKEEQMVVA
;
A
#
# COMPACT_ATOMS: atom_id res chain seq x y z
N MET A 1 5.57 -41.44 25.13
CA MET A 1 4.12 -41.18 25.17
C MET A 1 3.73 -40.71 23.78
N GLN A 2 2.81 -41.39 23.11
CA GLN A 2 2.38 -41.09 21.74
C GLN A 2 0.93 -40.62 21.78
N ASP A 3 0.59 -39.61 20.99
CA ASP A 3 -0.75 -39.04 20.92
C ASP A 3 -1.12 -38.73 19.46
N THR A 4 -2.43 -38.66 19.18
CA THR A 4 -2.97 -38.36 17.84
C THR A 4 -3.64 -37.00 17.83
N PHE A 5 -3.39 -36.21 16.79
CA PHE A 5 -4.02 -34.90 16.63
C PHE A 5 -4.85 -34.84 15.34
N GLY A 6 -6.16 -34.64 15.47
CA GLY A 6 -7.07 -34.45 14.34
C GLY A 6 -7.00 -33.03 13.79
N VAL A 7 -6.70 -32.89 12.50
CA VAL A 7 -6.58 -31.57 11.83
C VAL A 7 -7.70 -31.40 10.81
N ILE A 8 -8.42 -30.28 10.89
CA ILE A 8 -9.37 -29.84 9.87
C ILE A 8 -9.18 -28.36 9.56
N MET A 9 -8.97 -28.01 8.30
CA MET A 9 -8.89 -26.62 7.85
C MET A 9 -10.28 -26.12 7.47
N LEU A 10 -11.06 -25.69 8.46
CA LEU A 10 -12.40 -25.12 8.29
C LEU A 10 -12.34 -23.60 8.50
N ALA A 11 -12.82 -22.81 7.54
CA ALA A 11 -12.85 -21.35 7.62
C ALA A 11 -14.13 -20.78 6.98
N LEU A 12 -14.40 -19.50 7.22
CA LEU A 12 -15.46 -18.76 6.53
C LEU A 12 -14.91 -18.17 5.23
N VAL A 13 -15.55 -18.50 4.11
CA VAL A 13 -15.33 -17.86 2.82
C VAL A 13 -16.64 -17.18 2.43
N ASP A 14 -16.60 -15.86 2.27
CA ASP A 14 -17.78 -15.03 1.99
C ASP A 14 -18.95 -15.27 2.96
N GLY A 15 -18.62 -15.43 4.25
CA GLY A 15 -19.59 -15.67 5.32
C GLY A 15 -20.13 -17.10 5.39
N GLN A 16 -19.66 -18.02 4.55
CA GLN A 16 -20.08 -19.43 4.55
C GLN A 16 -18.95 -20.36 5.01
N PRO A 17 -19.25 -21.36 5.87
CA PRO A 17 -18.23 -22.32 6.33
C PRO A 17 -17.81 -23.25 5.19
N ARG A 18 -16.50 -23.37 4.96
CA ARG A 18 -15.91 -24.24 3.94
C ARG A 18 -14.68 -24.95 4.50
N ILE A 19 -14.55 -26.22 4.14
CA ILE A 19 -13.31 -26.99 4.37
C ILE A 19 -12.37 -26.67 3.21
N LEU A 20 -11.14 -26.27 3.53
CA LEU A 20 -10.15 -25.78 2.58
C LEU A 20 -8.92 -26.67 2.59
N THR A 21 -8.23 -26.70 1.45
CA THR A 21 -6.85 -27.21 1.35
C THR A 21 -5.87 -26.09 1.71
N LEU A 22 -4.61 -26.46 2.03
CA LEU A 22 -3.56 -25.47 2.31
C LEU A 22 -3.39 -24.47 1.16
N ARG A 23 -3.43 -24.96 -0.09
CA ARG A 23 -3.35 -24.12 -1.29
C ARG A 23 -4.48 -23.08 -1.31
N GLN A 24 -5.72 -23.50 -1.09
CA GLN A 24 -6.87 -22.59 -1.07
C GLN A 24 -6.75 -21.54 0.04
N CYS A 25 -6.27 -21.92 1.23
CA CYS A 25 -6.02 -20.96 2.31
C CYS A 25 -5.02 -19.87 1.89
N LEU A 26 -3.94 -20.26 1.20
CA LEU A 26 -2.93 -19.32 0.70
C LEU A 26 -3.50 -18.42 -0.41
N ASP A 27 -4.27 -18.99 -1.34
CA ASP A 27 -4.89 -18.24 -2.44
C ASP A 27 -5.83 -17.14 -1.88
N TYR A 28 -6.74 -17.48 -0.95
CA TYR A 28 -7.62 -16.48 -0.32
C TYR A 28 -6.86 -15.42 0.47
N TYR A 29 -5.76 -15.79 1.13
CA TYR A 29 -4.93 -14.84 1.85
C TYR A 29 -4.27 -13.83 0.90
N ILE A 30 -3.73 -14.31 -0.23
CA ILE A 30 -3.09 -13.47 -1.24
C ILE A 30 -4.13 -12.53 -1.89
N ASP A 31 -5.32 -13.04 -2.23
CA ASP A 31 -6.40 -12.22 -2.77
C ASP A 31 -6.84 -11.12 -1.79
N HIS A 32 -6.94 -11.46 -0.51
CA HIS A 32 -7.21 -10.47 0.52
C HIS A 32 -6.11 -9.40 0.60
N ARG A 33 -4.83 -9.79 0.57
CA ARG A 33 -3.69 -8.86 0.58
C ARG A 33 -3.70 -7.93 -0.65
N LYS A 34 -3.99 -8.45 -1.84
CA LYS A 34 -4.18 -7.65 -3.04
C LYS A 34 -5.24 -6.57 -2.82
N GLY A 35 -6.41 -6.94 -2.29
CA GLY A 35 -7.49 -5.99 -1.99
C GLY A 35 -7.13 -4.96 -0.91
N VAL A 36 -6.29 -5.32 0.06
CA VAL A 36 -5.76 -4.37 1.07
C VAL A 36 -4.80 -3.37 0.43
N ILE A 37 -3.85 -3.83 -0.39
CA ILE A 37 -2.87 -2.97 -1.05
C ILE A 37 -3.55 -2.00 -2.00
N LEU A 38 -4.47 -2.47 -2.85
CA LEU A 38 -5.20 -1.59 -3.77
C LEU A 38 -5.94 -0.47 -3.02
N ARG A 39 -6.62 -0.80 -1.91
CA ARG A 39 -7.32 0.20 -1.10
C ARG A 39 -6.36 1.19 -0.43
N ARG A 40 -5.23 0.71 0.09
CA ARG A 40 -4.19 1.57 0.68
C ARG A 40 -3.60 2.52 -0.37
N THR A 41 -3.20 1.99 -1.52
CA THR A 41 -2.62 2.77 -2.62
C THR A 41 -3.61 3.79 -3.16
N GLN A 42 -4.89 3.44 -3.30
CA GLN A 42 -5.93 4.40 -3.71
C GLN A 42 -6.09 5.53 -2.69
N PHE A 43 -6.14 5.20 -1.39
CA PHE A 43 -6.23 6.19 -0.33
C PHE A 43 -5.04 7.16 -0.33
N GLU A 44 -3.82 6.64 -0.51
CA GLU A 44 -2.61 7.45 -0.63
C GLU A 44 -2.63 8.34 -1.88
N LEU A 45 -3.12 7.81 -3.01
CA LEU A 45 -3.26 8.56 -4.26
C LEU A 45 -4.25 9.72 -4.10
N ASP A 46 -5.42 9.48 -3.51
CA ASP A 46 -6.45 10.51 -3.30
C ASP A 46 -5.92 11.63 -2.40
N LYS A 47 -5.19 11.27 -1.34
CA LYS A 47 -4.54 12.23 -0.44
C LYS A 47 -3.46 13.04 -1.17
N ALA A 48 -2.62 12.39 -1.98
CA ALA A 48 -1.58 13.05 -2.74
C ALA A 48 -2.17 14.02 -3.79
N LEU A 49 -3.23 13.62 -4.49
CA LEU A 49 -3.95 14.46 -5.46
C LEU A 49 -4.57 15.69 -4.79
N ALA A 50 -5.23 15.51 -3.64
CA ALA A 50 -5.80 16.63 -2.89
C ALA A 50 -4.72 17.64 -2.45
N ARG A 51 -3.55 17.15 -2.04
CA ARG A 51 -2.41 18.01 -1.68
C ARG A 51 -1.82 18.71 -2.89
N ALA A 52 -1.61 17.99 -3.99
CA ALA A 52 -1.09 18.56 -5.24
C ALA A 52 -2.01 19.66 -5.79
N HIS A 53 -3.32 19.47 -5.71
CA HIS A 53 -4.32 20.47 -6.09
C HIS A 53 -4.17 21.78 -5.31
N ILE A 54 -3.95 21.71 -4.00
CA ILE A 54 -3.70 22.91 -3.18
C ILE A 54 -2.39 23.59 -3.57
N LEU A 55 -1.31 22.82 -3.75
CA LEU A 55 0.00 23.37 -4.12
C LEU A 55 -0.02 24.03 -5.50
N GLU A 56 -0.79 23.49 -6.45
CA GLU A 56 -0.99 24.10 -7.77
C GLU A 56 -1.63 25.49 -7.65
N GLY A 57 -2.66 25.64 -6.83
CA GLY A 57 -3.29 26.94 -6.55
C GLY A 57 -2.33 27.93 -5.89
N LEU A 58 -1.55 27.47 -4.91
CA LEU A 58 -0.53 28.29 -4.25
C LEU A 58 0.56 28.74 -5.22
N LYS A 59 0.96 27.88 -6.16
CA LYS A 59 1.96 28.22 -7.18
C LYS A 59 1.44 29.30 -8.14
N ILE A 60 0.20 29.17 -8.63
CA ILE A 60 -0.46 30.21 -9.44
C ILE A 60 -0.52 31.54 -8.69
N ALA A 61 -0.83 31.51 -7.39
CA ALA A 61 -0.88 32.70 -6.56
C ALA A 61 0.51 33.34 -6.35
N LEU A 62 1.56 32.53 -6.16
CA LEU A 62 2.93 33.02 -6.02
C LEU A 62 3.47 33.63 -7.33
N ASP A 63 3.07 33.09 -8.49
CA ASP A 63 3.43 33.64 -9.79
C ASP A 63 2.74 34.98 -10.09
N ASN A 64 1.57 35.24 -9.48
CA ASN A 64 0.76 36.44 -9.69
C ASN A 64 0.53 37.25 -8.40
N ILE A 65 1.54 37.29 -7.51
CA ILE A 65 1.35 37.77 -6.14
C ILE A 65 0.83 39.20 -6.03
N ASP A 66 1.30 40.11 -6.87
CA ASP A 66 0.88 41.52 -6.84
C ASP A 66 -0.62 41.65 -7.17
N GLU A 67 -1.10 40.87 -8.14
CA GLU A 67 -2.50 40.83 -8.52
C GLU A 67 -3.37 40.21 -7.42
N VAL A 68 -2.91 39.11 -6.82
CA VAL A 68 -3.58 38.46 -5.68
C VAL A 68 -3.71 39.44 -4.50
N ILE A 69 -2.64 40.17 -4.15
CA ILE A 69 -2.66 41.17 -3.08
C ILE A 69 -3.64 42.31 -3.43
N ASN A 70 -3.66 42.78 -4.68
CA ASN A 70 -4.58 43.83 -5.11
C ASN A 70 -6.05 43.38 -5.01
N ILE A 71 -6.36 42.14 -5.42
CA ILE A 71 -7.70 41.57 -5.27
C ILE A 71 -8.08 41.52 -3.78
N ILE A 72 -7.23 40.95 -2.93
CA ILE A 72 -7.50 40.81 -1.48
C ILE A 72 -7.68 42.18 -0.80
N ARG A 73 -6.88 43.19 -1.18
CA ARG A 73 -6.97 44.54 -0.58
C ARG A 73 -8.17 45.34 -1.09
N SER A 74 -8.68 45.04 -2.28
CA SER A 74 -9.81 45.77 -2.88
C SER A 74 -11.17 45.12 -2.63
N SER A 75 -11.19 43.84 -2.26
CA SER A 75 -12.37 43.12 -1.80
C SER A 75 -12.70 43.44 -0.35
N TYR A 76 -14.00 43.56 -0.03
CA TYR A 76 -14.47 43.67 1.36
C TYR A 76 -14.76 42.28 1.94
N ASP A 77 -15.61 41.48 1.26
CA ASP A 77 -15.99 40.12 1.68
C ASP A 77 -15.96 39.09 0.52
N ASP A 78 -15.68 39.53 -0.71
CA ASP A 78 -15.78 38.73 -1.95
C ASP A 78 -14.40 38.28 -2.50
N ALA A 79 -13.34 38.37 -1.68
CA ALA A 79 -11.96 38.06 -2.10
C ALA A 79 -11.84 36.65 -2.70
N LYS A 80 -12.50 35.68 -2.06
CA LYS A 80 -12.46 34.26 -2.45
C LYS A 80 -13.09 34.05 -3.83
N GLU A 81 -14.29 34.57 -4.04
CA GLU A 81 -15.03 34.46 -5.30
C GLU A 81 -14.26 35.12 -6.44
N ARG A 82 -13.68 36.30 -6.19
CA ARG A 82 -12.85 37.01 -7.17
C ARG A 82 -11.59 36.24 -7.55
N LEU A 83 -10.91 35.61 -6.59
CA LEU A 83 -9.74 34.76 -6.87
C LEU A 83 -10.13 33.52 -7.69
N MET A 84 -11.28 32.91 -7.37
CA MET A 84 -11.82 31.77 -8.12
C MET A 84 -12.13 32.15 -9.56
N GLU A 85 -12.87 33.24 -9.80
CA GLU A 85 -13.24 33.70 -11.13
C GLU A 85 -12.03 34.13 -11.96
N ARG A 86 -11.08 34.84 -11.34
CA ARG A 86 -9.92 35.40 -12.03
C ARG A 86 -8.92 34.33 -12.46
N PHE A 87 -8.63 33.37 -11.59
CA PHE A 87 -7.58 32.37 -11.79
C PHE A 87 -8.11 30.96 -12.05
N GLY A 88 -9.44 30.77 -12.15
CA GLY A 88 -10.07 29.47 -12.37
C GLY A 88 -9.88 28.50 -11.20
N LEU A 89 -9.72 29.02 -9.99
CA LEU A 89 -9.39 28.23 -8.80
C LEU A 89 -10.63 27.57 -8.20
N SER A 90 -10.44 26.40 -7.60
CA SER A 90 -11.45 25.79 -6.75
C SER A 90 -11.61 26.52 -5.40
N ASP A 91 -12.73 26.27 -4.73
CA ASP A 91 -13.04 26.82 -3.40
C ASP A 91 -11.92 26.56 -2.38
N ILE A 92 -11.38 25.33 -2.36
CA ILE A 92 -10.31 24.91 -1.44
C ILE A 92 -8.99 25.62 -1.76
N GLN A 93 -8.65 25.78 -3.04
CA GLN A 93 -7.45 26.50 -3.45
C GLN A 93 -7.53 27.99 -3.10
N ALA A 94 -8.66 28.64 -3.39
CA ALA A 94 -8.87 30.04 -3.06
C ALA A 94 -8.80 30.27 -1.54
N GLN A 95 -9.39 29.39 -0.74
CA GLN A 95 -9.26 29.44 0.72
C GLN A 95 -7.79 29.29 1.15
N ALA A 96 -7.05 28.33 0.60
CA ALA A 96 -5.64 28.12 0.93
C ALA A 96 -4.76 29.33 0.59
N ILE A 97 -5.09 30.08 -0.46
CA ILE A 97 -4.40 31.33 -0.84
C ILE A 97 -4.70 32.44 0.18
N LEU A 98 -5.96 32.58 0.61
CA LEU A 98 -6.32 33.55 1.65
C LEU A 98 -5.64 33.25 3.00
N ASP A 99 -5.42 31.97 3.29
CA ASP A 99 -4.75 31.52 4.51
C ASP A 99 -3.20 31.64 4.44
N MET A 100 -2.65 32.12 3.31
CA MET A 100 -1.21 32.32 3.15
C MET A 100 -0.68 33.37 4.14
N ARG A 101 0.54 33.13 4.64
CA ARG A 101 1.25 34.08 5.51
C ARG A 101 2.27 34.85 4.68
N LEU A 102 2.49 36.14 4.96
CA LEU A 102 3.50 36.97 4.26
C LEU A 102 4.91 36.35 4.21
N LYS A 103 5.29 35.54 5.21
CA LYS A 103 6.57 34.80 5.25
C LYS A 103 6.72 33.78 4.10
N THR A 104 5.61 33.27 3.56
CA THR A 104 5.58 32.33 2.43
C THR A 104 6.00 32.96 1.11
N LEU A 105 6.10 34.29 1.06
CA LEU A 105 6.55 35.04 -0.12
C LEU A 105 8.08 35.09 -0.26
N SER A 106 8.82 34.57 0.71
CA SER A 106 10.28 34.43 0.58
C SER A 106 10.64 33.39 -0.48
N GLY A 107 11.74 33.62 -1.23
CA GLY A 107 12.20 32.71 -2.28
C GLY A 107 12.38 31.26 -1.80
N LEU A 108 12.94 31.07 -0.60
CA LEU A 108 13.11 29.76 0.01
C LEU A 108 11.79 29.01 0.25
N GLN A 109 10.70 29.72 0.56
CA GLN A 109 9.39 29.07 0.77
C GLN A 109 8.74 28.69 -0.57
N ARG A 110 8.94 29.51 -1.60
CA ARG A 110 8.52 29.19 -2.97
C ARG A 110 9.23 27.93 -3.49
N GLU A 111 10.56 27.87 -3.35
CA GLU A 111 11.35 26.70 -3.76
C GLU A 111 10.86 25.42 -3.08
N LYS A 112 10.58 25.48 -1.76
CA LYS A 112 10.03 24.34 -1.02
C LYS A 112 8.65 23.87 -1.53
N ILE A 113 7.78 24.81 -1.90
CA ILE A 113 6.46 24.47 -2.48
C ILE A 113 6.65 23.79 -3.84
N GLU A 114 7.57 24.28 -4.67
CA GLU A 114 7.88 23.68 -5.96
C GLU A 114 8.51 22.30 -5.81
N GLU A 115 9.43 22.11 -4.86
CA GLU A 115 10.01 20.82 -4.51
C GLU A 115 8.95 19.82 -4.03
N GLU A 116 8.12 20.22 -3.05
CA GLU A 116 7.02 19.39 -2.52
C GLU A 116 6.05 18.96 -3.64
N TYR A 117 5.70 19.89 -4.54
CA TYR A 117 4.85 19.59 -5.69
C TYR A 117 5.50 18.57 -6.63
N ASN A 118 6.78 18.75 -6.97
CA ASN A 118 7.49 17.84 -7.86
C ASN A 118 7.64 16.44 -7.26
N GLU A 119 7.89 16.33 -5.96
CA GLU A 119 7.92 15.04 -5.25
C GLU A 119 6.55 14.36 -5.24
N LEU A 120 5.48 15.12 -4.97
CA LEU A 120 4.12 14.60 -5.02
C LEU A 120 3.74 14.11 -6.41
N MET A 121 4.12 14.82 -7.47
CA MET A 121 3.85 14.39 -8.84
C MET A 121 4.55 13.07 -9.19
N LYS A 122 5.79 12.87 -8.72
CA LYS A 122 6.50 11.58 -8.85
C LYS A 122 5.77 10.47 -8.08
N LEU A 123 5.35 10.76 -6.85
CA LEU A 123 4.59 9.81 -6.04
C LEU A 123 3.25 9.43 -6.70
N ILE A 124 2.50 10.42 -7.19
CA ILE A 124 1.23 10.19 -7.91
C ILE A 124 1.43 9.31 -9.14
N ALA A 125 2.49 9.56 -9.92
CA ALA A 125 2.81 8.74 -11.07
C ALA A 125 3.08 7.28 -10.67
N HIS A 126 3.88 7.07 -9.61
CA HIS A 126 4.18 5.74 -9.09
C HIS A 126 2.93 5.03 -8.54
N LEU A 127 2.08 5.72 -7.76
CA LEU A 127 0.85 5.15 -7.22
C LEU A 127 -0.14 4.76 -8.33
N ARG A 128 -0.24 5.57 -9.39
CA ARG A 128 -1.04 5.22 -10.58
C ARG A 128 -0.49 4.01 -11.32
N GLU A 129 0.83 3.88 -11.40
CA GLU A 129 1.49 2.71 -12.00
C GLU A 129 1.15 1.43 -11.22
N ILE A 130 1.22 1.48 -9.89
CA ILE A 130 0.84 0.36 -9.01
C ILE A 130 -0.62 -0.05 -9.24
N LEU A 131 -1.54 0.92 -9.28
CA LEU A 131 -2.97 0.64 -9.51
C LEU A 131 -3.25 0.10 -10.93
N GLY A 132 -2.40 0.43 -11.90
CA GLY A 132 -2.51 -0.02 -13.29
C GLY A 132 -1.84 -1.37 -13.59
N SER A 133 -0.99 -1.88 -12.70
CA SER A 133 -0.20 -3.08 -12.95
C SER A 133 -0.33 -4.10 -11.81
N GLU A 134 -1.05 -5.17 -12.08
CA GLU A 134 -1.21 -6.27 -11.12
C GLU A 134 0.14 -6.93 -10.74
N LYS A 135 1.10 -6.95 -11.66
CA LYS A 135 2.45 -7.46 -11.40
C LYS A 135 3.14 -6.67 -10.28
N LEU A 136 3.04 -5.34 -10.31
CA LEU A 136 3.65 -4.50 -9.27
C LEU A 136 2.99 -4.75 -7.92
N VAL A 137 1.68 -4.96 -7.88
CA VAL A 137 0.98 -5.32 -6.65
C VAL A 137 1.52 -6.63 -6.07
N PHE A 138 1.75 -7.66 -6.89
CA PHE A 138 2.34 -8.91 -6.43
C PHE A 138 3.79 -8.78 -5.95
N GLU A 139 4.61 -7.95 -6.60
CA GLU A 139 5.97 -7.67 -6.12
C GLU A 139 5.92 -6.98 -4.74
N ILE A 140 5.04 -6.00 -4.54
CA ILE A 140 4.85 -5.35 -3.24
C ILE A 140 4.41 -6.36 -2.17
N ILE A 141 3.46 -7.25 -2.48
CA ILE A 141 3.05 -8.31 -1.54
C ILE A 141 4.25 -9.16 -1.14
N LYS A 142 5.08 -9.54 -2.11
CA LYS A 142 6.26 -10.39 -1.87
C LYS A 142 7.31 -9.68 -1.02
N GLU A 143 7.60 -8.41 -1.31
CA GLU A 143 8.52 -7.59 -0.53
C GLU A 143 8.05 -7.47 0.92
N GLU A 144 6.79 -7.09 1.14
CA GLU A 144 6.21 -6.97 2.49
C GLU A 144 6.23 -8.29 3.26
N LEU A 145 5.86 -9.41 2.62
CA LEU A 145 5.90 -10.73 3.26
C LEU A 145 7.32 -11.18 3.59
N THR A 146 8.30 -10.81 2.77
CA THR A 146 9.72 -11.09 3.02
C THR A 146 10.21 -10.27 4.21
N GLU A 147 9.86 -8.99 4.29
CA GLU A 147 10.19 -8.13 5.43
C GLU A 147 9.57 -8.67 6.73
N VAL A 148 8.30 -9.10 6.71
CA VAL A 148 7.66 -9.74 7.87
C VAL A 148 8.40 -11.00 8.28
N LYS A 149 8.81 -11.83 7.32
CA LYS A 149 9.57 -13.05 7.59
C LYS A 149 10.93 -12.73 8.23
N GLU A 150 11.65 -11.73 7.74
CA GLU A 150 12.95 -11.33 8.30
C GLU A 150 12.82 -10.74 9.70
N LYS A 151 11.74 -9.99 9.96
CA LYS A 151 11.53 -9.32 11.24
C LYS A 151 10.96 -10.23 12.33
N TYR A 152 10.14 -11.21 11.96
CA TYR A 152 9.38 -12.03 12.91
C TYR A 152 9.58 -13.55 12.74
N GLY A 153 10.44 -13.98 11.83
CA GLY A 153 10.72 -15.39 11.61
C GLY A 153 11.57 -16.00 12.73
N ASP A 154 11.31 -17.27 13.03
CA ASP A 154 12.02 -18.07 14.02
C ASP A 154 12.40 -19.46 13.46
N GLU A 155 13.29 -20.16 14.17
CA GLU A 155 13.67 -21.52 13.80
C GLU A 155 12.59 -22.53 14.18
N ARG A 156 12.49 -23.61 13.39
CA ARG A 156 11.49 -24.66 13.62
C ARG A 156 11.78 -25.39 14.93
N LEU A 157 10.82 -25.34 15.86
CA LEU A 157 10.92 -26.03 17.17
C LEU A 157 10.73 -27.55 17.10
N THR A 158 10.04 -28.06 16.08
CA THR A 158 9.70 -29.48 15.93
C THR A 158 10.49 -30.14 14.80
N LYS A 159 10.79 -31.44 14.93
CA LYS A 159 11.41 -32.23 13.85
C LYS A 159 10.40 -33.25 13.33
N ILE A 160 10.30 -33.38 12.01
CA ILE A 160 9.55 -34.47 11.37
C ILE A 160 10.51 -35.63 11.22
N VAL A 161 10.19 -36.76 11.85
CA VAL A 161 10.96 -38.00 11.78
C VAL A 161 10.02 -39.07 11.26
N ALA A 162 10.51 -39.94 10.37
CA ALA A 162 9.76 -41.11 9.94
C ALA A 162 9.46 -41.99 11.16
N ALA A 163 8.27 -42.59 11.21
CA ALA A 163 7.89 -43.41 12.35
C ALA A 163 8.81 -44.65 12.43
N GLU A 164 9.49 -44.84 13.56
CA GLU A 164 10.15 -46.12 13.85
C GLU A 164 9.05 -47.17 14.11
N GLY A 165 8.84 -48.07 13.15
CA GLY A 165 7.87 -49.17 13.25
C GLY A 165 6.89 -49.33 12.08
N GLU A 166 6.96 -48.51 11.04
CA GLU A 166 6.30 -48.85 9.77
C GLU A 166 7.13 -49.92 9.05
N PHE A 167 6.70 -51.18 9.14
CA PHE A 167 7.19 -52.24 8.26
C PHE A 167 6.86 -51.84 6.82
N ASN A 168 7.86 -51.70 5.97
CA ASN A 168 7.65 -51.58 4.54
C ASN A 168 7.22 -52.95 3.98
N GLU A 169 6.55 -52.97 2.82
CA GLU A 169 6.26 -54.24 2.14
C GLU A 169 7.54 -55.08 1.89
N GLU A 170 8.68 -54.40 1.75
CA GLU A 170 10.01 -55.01 1.60
C GLU A 170 10.46 -55.75 2.88
N ASP A 171 10.11 -55.25 4.06
CA ASP A 171 10.46 -55.88 5.36
C ASP A 171 9.64 -57.16 5.64
N LEU A 172 8.57 -57.40 4.86
CA LEU A 172 7.79 -58.64 4.86
C LEU A 172 8.40 -59.72 3.96
N ILE A 173 9.38 -59.38 3.13
CA ILE A 173 10.09 -60.33 2.28
C ILE A 173 11.09 -61.08 3.15
N LYS A 174 10.94 -62.40 3.21
CA LYS A 174 11.82 -63.26 4.00
C LYS A 174 13.26 -63.18 3.48
N GLU A 175 14.20 -62.76 4.32
CA GLU A 175 15.63 -62.83 4.00
C GLU A 175 16.07 -64.30 3.87
N GLU A 176 16.52 -64.70 2.68
CA GLU A 176 17.15 -65.99 2.44
C GLU A 176 18.67 -65.83 2.48
N GLN A 177 19.35 -66.58 3.35
CA GLN A 177 20.81 -66.63 3.37
C GLN A 177 21.33 -67.26 2.08
N MET A 178 21.87 -66.43 1.18
CA MET A 178 22.60 -66.89 0.00
C MET A 178 24.10 -66.61 0.17
N VAL A 179 24.93 -67.62 -0.07
CA VAL A 179 26.39 -67.47 -0.13
C VAL A 179 26.75 -67.06 -1.55
N VAL A 180 27.34 -65.88 -1.72
CA VAL A 180 27.89 -65.44 -3.00
C VAL A 180 29.33 -65.97 -3.10
N ALA A 181 29.60 -66.80 -4.12
CA ALA A 181 30.91 -67.35 -4.41
C ALA A 181 31.70 -66.46 -5.38
#